data_AF-T1H2W1-F1
#
_entry.id   AF-T1H2W1-F1
#
_cell.length_a   1.000
_cell.length_b   1.000
_cell.length_c   1.000
_cell.angle_alpha   90.00
_cell.angle_beta   90.00
_cell.angle_gamma   90.00
#
_symmetry.space_group_name_H-M   'P 1'
#
loop_
_entity.id
_entity.type
_entity.pdbx_description
1 polymer ?
#
loop_
_entity_poly.entity_id
_entity_poly.type
_entity_poly.pdbx_seq_one_letter_code
_entity_poly.pdbx_strand_id
1 'polypeptide(L)'
;MKHFYPLNYYITQDDNILGQLIHGARYLDIRPAYYEDREQKWYVNHDFVIQQPLSVVMDQVIQFVNETNEIVIFGLKEFPVGFKNNPYRHNQLVEFMEKYFDDFIVRPNGFTYWSLTLNEILSHSKGRIILAYDKEVQYANDDTYYETDCGYKQYLLPTPQYLKHTCI
;
A
#
# COMPACT_ATOMS: atom_id res chain seq x y z
N MET A 1 3.11 -26.86 29.90
CA MET A 1 3.04 -25.55 30.57
C MET A 1 2.95 -24.50 29.46
N LYS A 2 1.77 -23.94 29.19
CA LYS A 2 1.56 -22.96 28.10
C LYS A 2 1.84 -21.57 28.67
N HIS A 3 2.87 -20.90 28.18
CA HIS A 3 3.09 -19.48 28.47
C HIS A 3 2.06 -18.68 27.65
N PHE A 4 1.12 -18.08 28.37
CA PHE A 4 0.18 -17.11 27.86
C PHE A 4 0.87 -15.76 27.91
N TYR A 5 1.39 -15.28 26.77
CA TYR A 5 1.84 -13.89 26.68
C TYR A 5 0.60 -12.99 26.65
N PRO A 6 0.49 -11.97 27.51
CA PRO A 6 -0.63 -11.05 27.48
C PRO A 6 -0.63 -10.29 26.14
N LEU A 7 -1.76 -10.28 25.44
CA LEU A 7 -2.00 -9.56 24.18
C LEU A 7 -1.73 -8.05 24.26
N ASN A 8 -1.54 -7.50 25.47
CA ASN A 8 -1.52 -6.06 25.76
C ASN A 8 -0.32 -5.28 25.19
N TYR A 9 0.69 -5.93 24.60
CA TYR A 9 1.83 -5.23 23.98
C TYR A 9 1.83 -5.27 22.44
N TYR A 10 0.88 -5.97 21.82
CA TYR A 10 0.75 -6.11 20.37
C TYR A 10 -0.41 -5.30 19.78
N ILE A 11 -1.27 -4.75 20.64
CA ILE A 11 -2.40 -3.91 20.25
C ILE A 11 -1.90 -2.47 20.27
N THR A 12 -1.56 -1.94 19.09
CA THR A 12 -1.12 -0.55 18.93
C THR A 12 -2.26 0.40 18.57
N GLN A 13 -3.48 -0.12 18.36
CA GLN A 13 -4.65 0.65 17.94
C GLN A 13 -5.92 0.07 18.61
N ASP A 14 -6.58 0.87 19.44
CA ASP A 14 -7.90 0.52 20.02
C ASP A 14 -9.05 0.80 19.03
N ASP A 15 -8.77 1.51 17.92
CA ASP A 15 -9.70 1.85 16.85
C ASP A 15 -9.43 1.09 15.55
N ASN A 16 -10.49 0.79 14.81
CA ASN A 16 -10.39 0.28 13.44
C ASN A 16 -9.84 1.36 12.48
N ILE A 17 -9.55 0.98 11.24
CA ILE A 17 -8.95 1.88 10.24
C ILE A 17 -9.85 3.09 9.99
N LEU A 18 -11.15 2.87 9.87
CA LEU A 18 -12.12 3.96 9.69
C LEU A 18 -12.11 4.95 10.86
N GLY A 19 -12.06 4.47 12.10
CA GLY A 19 -11.96 5.31 13.30
C GLY A 19 -10.70 6.15 13.32
N GLN A 20 -9.54 5.55 13.02
CA GLN A 20 -8.27 6.27 12.88
C GLN A 20 -8.37 7.40 11.84
N LEU A 21 -8.99 7.12 10.69
CA LEU A 21 -9.19 8.12 9.63
C LEU A 21 -10.16 9.23 10.05
N ILE A 22 -11.28 8.90 10.71
CA ILE A 22 -12.22 9.90 11.27
C ILE A 22 -11.51 10.80 12.28
N HIS A 23 -10.59 10.26 13.08
CA HIS A 23 -9.80 11.01 14.05
C HIS A 23 -8.64 11.82 13.44
N GLY A 24 -8.52 11.85 12.11
CA GLY A 24 -7.59 12.73 11.39
C GLY A 24 -6.32 12.06 10.90
N ALA A 25 -6.15 10.75 11.09
CA ALA A 25 -5.05 10.05 10.43
C ALA A 25 -5.22 10.12 8.90
N ARG A 26 -4.15 10.45 8.18
CA ARG A 26 -4.13 10.48 6.70
C ARG A 26 -3.03 9.61 6.11
N TYR A 27 -2.21 8.99 6.97
CA TYR A 27 -1.19 8.02 6.61
C TYR A 27 -1.45 6.72 7.36
N LEU A 28 -1.62 5.63 6.63
CA LEU A 28 -1.76 4.29 7.19
C LEU A 28 -0.46 3.51 6.99
N ASP A 29 0.00 2.83 8.04
CA ASP A 29 1.15 1.92 7.98
C ASP A 29 0.64 0.47 7.91
N ILE A 30 0.61 -0.08 6.71
CA ILE A 30 0.08 -1.41 6.42
C ILE A 30 1.24 -2.37 6.19
N ARG A 31 1.23 -3.47 6.94
CA ARG A 31 2.19 -4.57 6.79
C ARG A 31 1.51 -5.74 6.11
N PRO A 32 1.60 -5.86 4.77
CA PRO A 32 0.91 -6.90 4.04
C PRO A 32 1.56 -8.27 4.26
N ALA A 33 0.75 -9.31 4.20
CA ALA A 33 1.16 -10.70 4.26
C ALA A 33 0.44 -11.52 3.19
N TYR A 34 1.11 -12.55 2.69
CA TYR A 34 0.55 -13.52 1.75
C TYR A 34 0.61 -14.94 2.30
N TYR A 35 -0.52 -15.66 2.28
CA TYR A 35 -0.65 -17.05 2.75
C TYR A 35 -1.14 -17.98 1.63
N GLU A 36 -0.27 -18.86 1.14
CA GLU A 36 -0.57 -19.80 0.05
C GLU A 36 -1.61 -20.86 0.40
N ASP A 37 -1.75 -21.20 1.67
CA ASP A 37 -2.60 -22.27 2.20
C ASP A 37 -4.05 -21.82 2.50
N ARG A 38 -4.35 -20.53 2.34
CA ARG A 38 -5.67 -19.94 2.66
C ARG A 38 -6.48 -19.64 1.42
N GLU A 39 -7.81 -19.60 1.51
CA GLU A 39 -8.66 -19.21 0.39
C GLU A 39 -8.45 -17.73 0.01
N GLN A 40 -8.66 -16.82 0.97
CA GLN A 40 -8.17 -15.45 0.88
C GLN A 40 -6.66 -15.46 1.12
N LYS A 41 -5.88 -14.85 0.23
CA LYS A 41 -4.40 -14.90 0.28
C LYS A 41 -3.80 -13.69 1.00
N TRP A 42 -4.43 -12.53 0.88
CA TRP A 42 -3.88 -11.25 1.34
C TRP A 42 -4.43 -10.85 2.71
N TYR A 43 -3.52 -10.55 3.64
CA TYR A 43 -3.83 -10.12 5.01
C TYR A 43 -2.97 -8.94 5.42
N VAL A 44 -3.41 -8.27 6.49
CA VAL A 44 -2.58 -7.39 7.30
C VAL A 44 -2.09 -8.16 8.52
N ASN A 45 -0.79 -8.06 8.77
CA ASN A 45 -0.13 -8.64 9.92
C ASN A 45 0.33 -7.55 10.89
N HIS A 46 0.48 -7.92 12.16
CA HIS A 46 1.37 -7.25 13.11
C HIS A 46 2.40 -8.28 13.58
N ASP A 47 3.64 -8.13 13.13
CA ASP A 47 4.69 -9.15 13.26
C ASP A 47 4.23 -10.53 12.76
N PHE A 48 4.18 -11.53 13.63
CA PHE A 48 3.75 -12.89 13.35
C PHE A 48 2.24 -13.12 13.55
N VAL A 49 1.48 -12.10 13.96
CA VAL A 49 0.04 -12.20 14.24
C VAL A 49 -0.77 -11.74 13.02
N ILE A 50 -1.64 -12.62 12.53
CA ILE A 50 -2.62 -12.29 11.48
C ILE A 50 -3.73 -11.47 12.12
N GLN A 51 -3.98 -10.26 11.61
CA GLN A 51 -5.05 -9.41 12.12
C GLN A 51 -6.34 -9.63 11.33
N GLN A 52 -6.34 -9.25 10.05
CA GLN A 52 -7.54 -9.28 9.20
C GLN A 52 -7.17 -9.36 7.71
N PRO A 53 -8.11 -9.77 6.84
CA PRO A 53 -7.91 -9.69 5.40
C PRO A 53 -7.55 -8.28 4.95
N LEU A 54 -6.64 -8.16 3.99
CA LEU A 54 -6.25 -6.85 3.45
C LEU A 54 -7.45 -6.13 2.81
N SER A 55 -8.35 -6.87 2.19
CA SER A 55 -9.59 -6.35 1.61
C SER A 55 -10.45 -5.57 2.62
N VAL A 56 -10.54 -6.03 3.87
CA VAL A 56 -11.33 -5.36 4.93
C VAL A 56 -10.75 -3.99 5.29
N VAL A 57 -9.42 -3.86 5.26
CA VAL A 57 -8.75 -2.56 5.46
C VAL A 57 -9.01 -1.64 4.26
N MET A 58 -8.93 -2.19 3.05
CA MET A 58 -9.15 -1.44 1.82
C MET A 58 -10.60 -0.94 1.71
N ASP A 59 -11.58 -1.76 2.10
CA ASP A 59 -12.99 -1.37 2.15
C ASP A 59 -13.24 -0.19 3.08
N GLN A 60 -12.60 -0.17 4.27
CA GLN A 60 -12.71 0.95 5.21
C GLN A 60 -12.10 2.24 4.64
N VAL A 61 -11.00 2.14 3.90
CA VAL A 61 -10.39 3.29 3.23
C VAL A 61 -11.28 3.81 2.11
N ILE A 62 -11.84 2.92 1.28
CA ILE A 62 -12.80 3.28 0.22
C ILE A 62 -14.03 3.95 0.83
N GLN A 63 -14.56 3.42 1.94
CA GLN A 63 -15.68 4.01 2.65
C GLN A 63 -15.35 5.45 3.09
N PHE A 64 -14.23 5.63 3.79
CA PHE A 64 -13.80 6.95 4.26
C PHE A 64 -13.65 7.96 3.10
N VAL A 65 -12.99 7.56 2.03
CA VAL A 65 -12.77 8.40 0.85
C VAL A 65 -14.10 8.78 0.19
N ASN A 66 -15.04 7.85 0.05
CA ASN A 66 -16.35 8.14 -0.53
C ASN A 66 -17.17 9.10 0.32
N GLU A 67 -17.12 8.96 1.64
CA GLU A 67 -17.92 9.75 2.57
C GLU A 67 -17.36 11.17 2.76
N THR A 68 -16.03 11.33 2.66
CA THR A 68 -15.35 12.59 3.03
C THR A 68 -14.70 13.31 1.85
N ASN A 69 -14.43 12.60 0.75
CA ASN A 69 -13.64 13.09 -0.38
C ASN A 69 -12.21 13.52 0.01
N GLU A 70 -11.72 13.09 1.18
CA GLU A 70 -10.39 13.39 1.69
C GLU A 70 -9.34 12.39 1.21
N ILE A 71 -8.08 12.79 1.24
CA ILE A 71 -6.94 12.00 0.76
C ILE A 71 -6.47 11.02 1.82
N VAL A 72 -6.09 9.82 1.40
CA VAL A 72 -5.45 8.81 2.24
C VAL A 72 -4.16 8.35 1.58
N ILE A 73 -3.06 8.39 2.34
CA ILE A 73 -1.80 7.76 1.96
C ILE A 73 -1.79 6.35 2.55
N PHE A 74 -1.92 5.36 1.68
CA PHE A 74 -1.91 3.95 2.03
C PHE A 74 -0.48 3.42 1.93
N GLY A 75 0.24 3.42 3.05
CA GLY A 75 1.64 3.03 3.14
C GLY A 75 1.80 1.53 3.33
N LEU A 76 2.68 0.91 2.54
CA LEU A 76 3.00 -0.52 2.58
C LEU A 76 4.45 -0.71 3.01
N LYS A 77 4.66 -1.44 4.10
CA LYS A 77 5.99 -1.62 4.71
C LYS A 77 6.28 -3.04 5.17
N GLU A 78 7.57 -3.28 5.43
CA GLU A 78 8.19 -4.48 6.03
C GLU A 78 8.05 -5.80 5.25
N PHE A 79 6.92 -6.07 4.61
CA PHE A 79 6.67 -7.24 3.76
C PHE A 79 7.20 -8.57 4.35
N PRO A 80 6.73 -9.00 5.53
CA PRO A 80 7.35 -10.14 6.22
C PRO A 80 6.92 -11.48 5.61
N VAL A 81 5.63 -11.83 5.70
CA VAL A 81 5.12 -13.18 5.41
C VAL A 81 4.75 -13.32 3.93
N GLY A 82 5.33 -14.31 3.26
CA GLY A 82 5.05 -14.64 1.86
C GLY A 82 5.83 -13.83 0.81
N PHE A 83 6.60 -12.81 1.23
CA PHE A 83 7.43 -11.97 0.35
C PHE A 83 8.92 -12.33 0.38
N LYS A 84 9.40 -12.99 1.44
CA LYS A 84 10.80 -13.43 1.53
C LYS A 84 11.12 -14.37 0.36
N ASN A 85 12.19 -14.06 -0.38
CA ASN A 85 12.66 -14.81 -1.55
C ASN A 85 11.66 -14.93 -2.72
N ASN A 86 10.60 -14.10 -2.75
CA ASN A 86 9.65 -14.09 -3.85
C ASN A 86 9.38 -12.65 -4.32
N PRO A 87 10.23 -12.09 -5.19
CA PRO A 87 10.05 -10.73 -5.70
C PRO A 87 8.75 -10.57 -6.49
N TYR A 88 8.29 -11.61 -7.18
CA TYR A 88 7.02 -11.60 -7.93
C TYR A 88 5.81 -11.35 -7.03
N ARG A 89 5.88 -11.70 -5.74
CA ARG A 89 4.83 -11.41 -4.76
C ARG A 89 4.54 -9.91 -4.64
N HIS A 90 5.54 -9.06 -4.78
CA HIS A 90 5.34 -7.62 -4.75
C HIS A 90 4.48 -7.17 -5.92
N ASN A 91 4.72 -7.68 -7.12
CA ASN A 91 3.93 -7.37 -8.33
C ASN A 91 2.48 -7.84 -8.17
N GLN A 92 2.27 -9.06 -7.67
CA GLN A 92 0.93 -9.57 -7.40
C GLN A 92 0.16 -8.71 -6.38
N LEU A 93 0.84 -8.19 -5.36
CA LEU A 93 0.23 -7.28 -4.39
C LEU A 93 -0.17 -5.96 -5.07
N VAL A 94 0.72 -5.38 -5.87
CA VAL A 94 0.47 -4.16 -6.64
C VAL A 94 -0.75 -4.33 -7.55
N GLU A 95 -0.75 -5.38 -8.38
CA GLU A 95 -1.88 -5.69 -9.27
C GLU A 95 -3.19 -5.90 -8.50
N PHE A 96 -3.13 -6.61 -7.37
CA PHE A 96 -4.28 -6.78 -6.50
C PHE A 96 -4.83 -5.44 -6.01
N MET A 97 -3.97 -4.55 -5.51
CA MET A 97 -4.40 -3.25 -4.98
C MET A 97 -4.86 -2.28 -6.08
N GLU A 98 -4.17 -2.25 -7.22
CA GLU A 98 -4.55 -1.46 -8.37
C GLU A 98 -5.94 -1.84 -8.87
N LYS A 99 -6.21 -3.14 -8.98
CA LYS A 99 -7.53 -3.62 -9.36
C LYS A 99 -8.60 -3.34 -8.32
N TYR A 100 -8.25 -3.42 -7.03
CA TYR A 100 -9.23 -3.29 -5.95
C TYR A 100 -9.61 -1.83 -5.70
N PHE A 101 -8.63 -0.93 -5.65
CA PHE A 101 -8.87 0.50 -5.48
C PHE A 101 -9.23 1.20 -6.78
N ASP A 102 -8.73 0.74 -7.93
CA ASP A 102 -9.10 1.20 -9.27
C ASP A 102 -9.18 2.74 -9.42
N ASP A 103 -10.41 3.27 -9.54
CA ASP A 103 -10.70 4.70 -9.71
C ASP A 103 -10.41 5.54 -8.45
N PHE A 104 -10.30 4.92 -7.28
CA PHE A 104 -9.94 5.60 -6.04
C PHE A 104 -8.46 5.99 -5.98
N ILE A 105 -7.61 5.43 -6.84
CA ILE A 105 -6.18 5.73 -6.86
C ILE A 105 -5.93 7.09 -7.50
N VAL A 106 -5.12 7.92 -6.84
CA VAL A 106 -4.63 9.17 -7.42
C VAL A 106 -3.74 8.85 -8.61
N ARG A 107 -4.20 9.19 -9.82
CA ARG A 107 -3.41 9.09 -11.05
C ARG A 107 -2.98 10.49 -11.50
N PRO A 108 -1.68 10.79 -11.60
CA PRO A 108 -1.21 12.09 -12.06
C PRO A 108 -1.43 12.21 -13.57
N ASN A 109 -2.14 13.26 -14.00
CA ASN A 109 -2.41 13.52 -15.41
C ASN A 109 -1.18 14.17 -16.08
N GLY A 110 -0.19 13.36 -16.45
CA GLY A 110 1.01 13.83 -17.18
C GLY A 110 2.11 14.44 -16.32
N PHE A 111 1.94 14.45 -14.99
CA PHE A 111 2.96 14.83 -14.01
C PHE A 111 3.64 13.60 -13.42
N THR A 112 4.85 13.77 -12.89
CA THR A 112 5.42 12.75 -12.01
C THR A 112 4.77 12.89 -10.62
N TYR A 113 4.63 11.78 -9.89
CA TYR A 113 4.07 11.84 -8.53
C TYR A 113 4.85 12.77 -7.60
N TRP A 114 6.14 12.99 -7.84
CA TRP A 114 7.02 13.84 -7.04
C TRP A 114 6.73 15.34 -7.19
N SER A 115 6.15 15.76 -8.31
CA SER A 115 5.77 17.15 -8.54
C SER A 115 4.29 17.43 -8.23
N LEU A 116 3.54 16.41 -7.80
CA LEU A 116 2.10 16.51 -7.60
C LEU A 116 1.79 17.26 -6.32
N THR A 117 1.13 18.40 -6.45
CA THR A 117 0.68 19.22 -5.33
C THR A 117 -0.68 18.76 -4.81
N LEU A 118 -0.99 19.08 -3.55
CA LEU A 118 -2.30 18.80 -2.97
C LEU A 118 -3.44 19.42 -3.79
N ASN A 119 -3.26 20.65 -4.28
CA ASN A 119 -4.26 21.34 -5.09
C ASN A 119 -4.55 20.56 -6.39
N GLU A 120 -3.53 20.04 -7.07
CA GLU A 120 -3.72 19.26 -8.30
C GLU A 120 -4.43 17.94 -8.05
N ILE A 121 -4.14 17.26 -6.92
CA ILE A 121 -4.87 16.05 -6.52
C ILE A 121 -6.35 16.36 -6.33
N LEU A 122 -6.64 17.42 -5.58
CA LEU A 122 -8.01 17.81 -5.25
C LEU A 122 -8.78 18.35 -6.46
N SER A 123 -8.12 19.02 -7.40
CA SER A 123 -8.76 19.66 -8.57
C SER A 123 -8.88 18.75 -9.79
N HIS A 124 -7.96 17.80 -9.99
CA HIS A 124 -7.84 17.07 -11.26
C HIS A 124 -7.94 15.55 -11.12
N SER A 125 -7.64 15.00 -9.95
CA SER A 125 -7.79 13.56 -9.75
C SER A 125 -9.21 13.23 -9.32
N LYS A 126 -9.76 12.13 -9.87
CA LYS A 126 -10.94 11.49 -9.27
C LYS A 126 -10.57 10.68 -8.03
N GLY A 127 -9.36 10.13 -8.02
CA GLY A 127 -8.85 9.34 -6.91
C GLY A 127 -8.44 10.19 -5.72
N ARG A 128 -8.41 9.55 -4.55
CA ARG A 128 -7.98 10.12 -3.26
C ARG A 128 -7.01 9.24 -2.50
N ILE A 129 -6.73 8.03 -2.99
CA ILE A 129 -5.83 7.08 -2.37
C ILE A 129 -4.47 7.17 -3.04
N ILE A 130 -3.44 7.47 -2.27
CA ILE A 130 -2.04 7.48 -2.69
C ILE A 130 -1.38 6.20 -2.17
N LEU A 131 -0.92 5.33 -3.07
CA LEU A 131 -0.28 4.06 -2.71
C LEU A 131 1.22 4.28 -2.52
N ALA A 132 1.69 4.25 -1.27
CA ALA A 132 3.10 4.44 -0.94
C ALA A 132 3.78 3.10 -0.63
N TYR A 133 4.76 2.72 -1.44
CA TYR A 133 5.41 1.40 -1.36
C TYR A 133 6.85 1.50 -0.87
N ASP A 134 7.15 0.94 0.30
CA ASP A 134 8.48 0.98 0.94
C ASP A 134 9.38 -0.19 0.49
N LYS A 135 9.48 -0.38 -0.82
CA LYS A 135 10.43 -1.28 -1.48
C LYS A 135 10.53 -0.94 -2.96
N GLU A 136 11.68 -1.20 -3.58
CA GLU A 136 11.75 -1.22 -5.04
C GLU A 136 10.89 -2.37 -5.58
N VAL A 137 9.80 -2.01 -6.25
CA VAL A 137 8.98 -2.98 -6.99
C VAL A 137 9.69 -3.23 -8.31
N GLN A 138 10.24 -4.44 -8.46
CA GLN A 138 10.85 -4.88 -9.72
C GLN A 138 9.74 -5.28 -10.68
N TYR A 139 9.34 -4.35 -11.56
CA TYR A 139 8.52 -4.71 -12.71
C TYR A 139 9.33 -5.66 -13.60
N ALA A 140 8.85 -6.90 -13.75
CA ALA A 140 9.33 -7.81 -14.76
C ALA A 140 8.67 -7.41 -16.09
N ASN A 141 9.24 -6.41 -16.76
CA ASN A 141 9.08 -6.32 -18.20
C ASN A 141 10.18 -7.19 -18.81
N ASP A 142 9.82 -7.98 -19.83
CA ASP A 142 10.74 -8.75 -20.67
C ASP A 142 12.08 -8.02 -20.87
N ASP A 143 13.17 -8.76 -20.65
CA ASP A 143 14.55 -8.39 -20.99
C ASP A 143 15.06 -7.05 -20.45
N THR A 144 15.45 -6.97 -19.16
CA THR A 144 16.73 -6.39 -18.68
C THR A 144 16.76 -6.22 -17.15
N TYR A 145 17.79 -6.78 -16.51
CA TYR A 145 18.14 -6.47 -15.12
C TYR A 145 18.77 -5.08 -15.06
N TYR A 146 18.28 -4.21 -14.19
CA TYR A 146 19.03 -3.02 -13.75
C TYR A 146 19.10 -3.00 -12.23
N GLU A 147 20.31 -3.20 -11.70
CA GLU A 147 20.70 -2.72 -10.36
C GLU A 147 20.57 -1.20 -10.35
N THR A 148 19.86 -0.65 -9.37
CA THR A 148 20.01 0.77 -9.02
C THR A 148 20.55 0.90 -7.60
N ASP A 149 21.84 1.19 -7.52
CA ASP A 149 22.53 1.75 -6.36
C ASP A 149 21.93 3.14 -6.05
N CYS A 150 20.86 3.22 -5.27
CA CYS A 150 20.46 4.46 -4.57
C CYS A 150 19.43 4.15 -3.48
N GLY A 151 19.76 4.49 -2.22
CA GLY A 151 18.90 4.25 -1.06
C GLY A 151 17.51 4.88 -1.19
N TYR A 152 16.49 4.12 -0.77
CA TYR A 152 15.10 4.52 -0.56
C TYR A 152 14.45 5.34 -1.70
N LYS A 153 14.09 4.66 -2.79
CA LYS A 153 13.05 5.15 -3.71
C LYS A 153 11.69 4.64 -3.24
N GLN A 154 10.88 5.54 -2.68
CA GLN A 154 9.48 5.27 -2.35
C GLN A 154 8.69 5.23 -3.66
N TYR A 155 8.23 4.06 -4.09
CA TYR A 155 7.45 3.94 -5.32
C TYR A 155 5.99 4.32 -5.01
N LEU A 156 5.52 5.40 -5.62
CA LEU A 156 4.10 5.63 -5.87
C LEU A 156 3.81 4.91 -7.19
N LEU A 157 3.02 3.83 -7.13
CA LEU A 157 2.92 2.82 -8.18
C LEU A 157 2.70 3.45 -9.58
N PRO A 158 3.65 3.29 -10.53
CA PRO A 158 3.45 3.75 -11.88
C PRO A 158 2.55 2.77 -12.63
N THR A 159 1.47 3.27 -13.22
CA THR A 159 0.84 2.56 -14.35
C THR A 159 1.87 2.37 -15.47
N PRO A 160 1.87 1.25 -16.22
CA PRO A 160 2.95 0.85 -17.14
C PRO A 160 3.34 1.82 -18.27
N GLN A 161 2.67 2.97 -18.42
CA GLN A 161 2.85 3.86 -19.57
C GLN A 161 3.82 5.03 -19.37
N TYR A 162 4.34 5.28 -18.16
CA TYR A 162 5.16 6.49 -17.93
C TYR A 162 6.36 6.25 -17.00
N LEU A 163 7.38 5.56 -17.52
CA LEU A 163 8.74 5.63 -16.96
C LEU A 163 9.59 6.49 -17.91
N LYS A 164 9.58 7.81 -17.72
CA LYS A 164 10.63 8.69 -18.26
C LYS A 164 11.62 9.01 -17.15
N HIS A 165 12.86 8.58 -17.39
CA HIS A 165 14.03 8.85 -16.58
C HIS A 165 14.21 10.34 -16.33
N THR A 166 14.40 10.73 -15.07
CA THR A 166 15.26 11.88 -14.75
C THR A 166 15.84 11.69 -13.35
N CYS A 167 17.13 11.37 -13.27
CA CYS A 167 17.96 11.57 -12.09
C CYS A 167 18.45 13.02 -12.11
N ILE A 168 18.45 13.70 -10.95
CA ILE A 168 19.36 14.81 -10.66
C ILE A 168 20.27 14.33 -9.54
#